data_AF-A0A955TGM5-F1
#
_entry.id   AF-A0A955TGM5-F1
#
_cell.length_a   1.000
_cell.length_b   1.000
_cell.length_c   1.000
_cell.angle_alpha   90.00
_cell.angle_beta   90.00
_cell.angle_gamma   90.00
#
_symmetry.space_group_name_H-M   'P 1'
#
loop_
_entity.id
_entity.type
_entity.pdbx_description
1 polymer ?
#
loop_
_entity_poly.entity_id
_entity_poly.type
_entity_poly.pdbx_seq_one_letter_code
_entity_poly.pdbx_strand_id
1 'polypeptide(L)'
;MPYIDLETAVDHIKQACDDNFESRSPFFFVVGAGISNPPIPLTPRIIQDCQEKARQYGRKHEPTTNSSLEKYSYWFQQAFAQPKQRQSYLRKLIERKPISPANFRLAHLLLSKTISSLVVTTNFDDFISRALTLFGVPHIVCDHPLTVERIDPELNDIQIVHVHGSYWFYDCCNLSSEIERRSEVSTQTSARMASLLDRILSRRSPLIIGYGGWEGDVLMTALKRRLKSPLPYNLYWFCHTKNDAELMPEWLKSNMQVFLVTPPKEESQMNEAFLKKDRVGGIREGLGNQLLLEELLVSAGDEMRIPVLSAQQVFDKFNTIFSLETPELTRDPLGFFAKLLKNSLLFEDGPAPADETDIYFLRSVIERVEAAKQKETTGELRESPLEEIRIAMRKSRYRDAILQGLKIDYANLEGSEIRELMDAIWTACEELEDEVPEKLLGYDLLVKLENSHTEKSGRNMVKTKNYATKSLVRKGVTLEKLNRQEEAIAVFGQVISGWNDAAEPGVREQVAWALYNKGVALGVLNRHAEALGAYEEVVARYGDAAERRCGSKWHGRCMAKGWL
;
A
#
# COMPACT_ATOMS: atom_id res chain seq x y z
N MET A 1 -11.94 -13.13 -22.15
CA MET A 1 -10.50 -12.95 -21.88
C MET A 1 -10.33 -12.88 -20.36
N PRO A 2 -9.28 -13.48 -19.76
CA PRO A 2 -9.14 -13.58 -18.30
C PRO A 2 -8.78 -12.27 -17.61
N TYR A 3 -8.55 -11.19 -18.36
CA TYR A 3 -8.19 -9.88 -17.82
C TYR A 3 -9.43 -8.99 -17.71
N ILE A 4 -9.62 -8.40 -16.53
CA ILE A 4 -10.69 -7.44 -16.25
C ILE A 4 -10.13 -6.24 -15.49
N ASP A 5 -10.82 -5.10 -15.54
CA ASP A 5 -10.51 -3.93 -14.74
C ASP A 5 -11.05 -4.06 -13.30
N LEU A 6 -10.60 -3.14 -12.43
CA LEU A 6 -10.95 -3.13 -11.01
C LEU A 6 -12.46 -2.92 -10.77
N GLU A 7 -13.12 -2.07 -11.56
CA GLU A 7 -14.55 -1.78 -11.41
C GLU A 7 -15.36 -3.05 -11.63
N THR A 8 -15.16 -3.65 -12.82
CA THR A 8 -15.85 -4.87 -13.24
C THR A 8 -15.63 -6.00 -12.24
N ALA A 9 -14.41 -6.13 -11.70
CA ALA A 9 -14.11 -7.15 -10.70
C ALA A 9 -14.89 -6.96 -9.39
N VAL A 10 -14.88 -5.75 -8.84
CA VAL A 10 -15.56 -5.46 -7.56
C VAL A 10 -17.08 -5.53 -7.71
N ASP A 11 -17.62 -5.13 -8.85
CA ASP A 11 -19.06 -5.26 -9.16
C ASP A 11 -19.50 -6.72 -9.22
N HIS A 12 -18.75 -7.59 -9.90
CA HIS A 12 -19.04 -9.02 -9.92
C HIS A 12 -18.97 -9.64 -8.51
N ILE A 13 -18.00 -9.21 -7.69
CA ILE A 13 -17.87 -9.69 -6.31
C ILE A 13 -19.04 -9.19 -5.46
N LYS A 14 -19.45 -7.93 -5.62
CA LYS A 14 -20.62 -7.37 -4.92
C LYS A 14 -21.88 -8.13 -5.30
N GLN A 15 -22.11 -8.35 -6.58
CA GLN A 15 -23.25 -9.13 -7.05
C GLN A 15 -23.26 -10.54 -6.42
N ALA A 16 -22.12 -11.24 -6.44
CA ALA A 16 -22.02 -12.56 -5.82
C ALA A 16 -22.27 -12.55 -4.31
N CYS A 17 -21.93 -11.47 -3.60
CA CYS A 17 -22.26 -11.31 -2.18
C CYS A 17 -23.74 -10.99 -1.94
N ASP A 18 -24.35 -10.15 -2.79
CA ASP A 18 -25.76 -9.74 -2.66
C ASP A 18 -26.73 -10.87 -3.05
N ASP A 19 -26.40 -11.65 -4.08
CA ASP A 19 -27.18 -12.78 -4.58
C ASP A 19 -27.00 -14.06 -3.72
N ASN A 20 -26.13 -14.01 -2.71
CA ASN A 20 -25.85 -15.16 -1.87
C ASN A 20 -26.94 -15.35 -0.82
N PHE A 21 -27.82 -16.32 -1.07
CA PHE A 21 -28.91 -16.69 -0.17
C PHE A 21 -28.46 -17.58 1.01
N GLU A 22 -27.21 -18.07 1.00
CA GLU A 22 -26.65 -18.82 2.12
C GLU A 22 -26.15 -17.86 3.22
N SER A 23 -26.17 -18.31 4.48
CA SER A 23 -25.64 -17.54 5.61
C SER A 23 -24.12 -17.40 5.63
N ARG A 24 -23.43 -17.86 4.58
CA ARG A 24 -21.97 -18.02 4.53
C ARG A 24 -21.39 -17.16 3.42
N SER A 25 -20.35 -16.39 3.73
CA SER A 25 -19.72 -15.56 2.69
C SER A 25 -19.08 -16.42 1.58
N PRO A 26 -19.27 -16.05 0.31
CA PRO A 26 -18.80 -16.82 -0.85
C PRO A 26 -17.28 -16.76 -1.03
N PHE A 27 -16.64 -15.76 -0.42
CA PHE A 27 -15.24 -15.45 -0.61
C PHE A 27 -14.42 -15.58 0.68
N PHE A 28 -13.10 -15.58 0.53
CA PHE A 28 -12.16 -15.29 1.60
C PHE A 28 -10.99 -14.47 1.07
N PHE A 29 -10.37 -13.67 1.94
CA PHE A 29 -9.22 -12.88 1.52
C PHE A 29 -7.95 -13.70 1.58
N VAL A 30 -7.15 -13.60 0.54
CA VAL A 30 -5.76 -14.04 0.52
C VAL A 30 -4.89 -12.81 0.36
N VAL A 31 -4.01 -12.57 1.34
CA VAL A 31 -3.21 -11.35 1.35
C VAL A 31 -1.73 -11.59 1.53
N GLY A 32 -0.92 -10.92 0.71
CA GLY A 32 0.55 -11.05 0.70
C GLY A 32 1.27 -9.76 1.07
N ALA A 33 2.59 -9.73 0.86
CA ALA A 33 3.48 -8.70 1.39
C ALA A 33 3.15 -7.28 0.87
N GLY A 34 2.46 -7.19 -0.28
CA GLY A 34 2.03 -5.92 -0.85
C GLY A 34 1.08 -5.13 0.05
N ILE A 35 0.34 -5.77 0.95
CA ILE A 35 -0.52 -5.04 1.90
C ILE A 35 0.28 -4.36 3.01
N SER A 36 1.46 -4.89 3.36
CA SER A 36 2.27 -4.41 4.50
C SER A 36 3.35 -3.41 4.10
N ASN A 37 3.50 -3.15 2.80
CA ASN A 37 4.33 -2.10 2.23
C ASN A 37 3.61 -0.74 2.29
N PRO A 38 4.31 0.40 2.54
CA PRO A 38 5.75 0.56 2.73
C PRO A 38 6.34 0.29 4.14
N PRO A 39 5.60 0.16 5.26
CA PRO A 39 6.24 -0.05 6.57
C PRO A 39 7.20 -1.24 6.61
N ILE A 40 6.84 -2.32 5.91
CA ILE A 40 7.68 -3.50 5.70
C ILE A 40 8.15 -3.51 4.24
N PRO A 41 9.46 -3.65 3.98
CA PRO A 41 9.99 -3.70 2.62
C PRO A 41 9.59 -5.00 1.90
N LEU A 42 9.42 -4.91 0.59
CA LEU A 42 9.19 -6.05 -0.28
C LEU A 42 10.45 -6.93 -0.44
N THR A 43 10.27 -8.14 -0.98
CA THR A 43 11.33 -9.14 -1.16
C THR A 43 12.61 -8.62 -1.81
N PRO A 44 12.59 -7.81 -2.89
CA PRO A 44 13.83 -7.33 -3.52
C PRO A 44 14.75 -6.58 -2.55
N ARG A 45 14.17 -5.73 -1.70
CA ARG A 45 14.93 -4.99 -0.69
C ARG A 45 15.44 -5.90 0.42
N ILE A 46 14.65 -6.89 0.84
CA ILE A 46 15.11 -7.89 1.82
C ILE A 46 16.27 -8.71 1.26
N ILE A 47 16.23 -9.08 -0.03
CA ILE A 47 17.34 -9.75 -0.71
C ILE A 47 18.59 -8.88 -0.69
N GLN A 48 18.47 -7.59 -1.00
CA GLN A 48 19.59 -6.65 -0.97
C GLN A 48 20.24 -6.58 0.42
N ASP A 49 19.44 -6.39 1.48
CA ASP A 49 19.94 -6.35 2.85
C ASP A 49 20.65 -7.68 3.22
N CYS A 50 20.11 -8.82 2.76
CA CYS A 50 20.73 -10.13 2.95
C CYS A 50 22.04 -10.29 2.17
N GLN A 51 22.13 -9.79 0.94
CA GLN A 51 23.35 -9.79 0.15
C GLN A 51 24.45 -8.97 0.81
N GLU A 52 24.12 -7.76 1.28
CA GLU A 52 25.06 -6.91 2.02
C GLU A 52 25.57 -7.62 3.27
N LYS A 53 24.67 -8.27 4.02
CA LYS A 53 25.04 -9.05 5.20
C LYS A 53 25.91 -10.26 4.85
N ALA A 54 25.57 -11.00 3.81
CA ALA A 54 26.34 -12.16 3.35
C ALA A 54 27.77 -11.77 2.91
N ARG A 55 27.91 -10.63 2.22
CA ARG A 55 29.20 -10.08 1.79
C ARG A 55 30.12 -9.75 2.98
N GLN A 56 29.58 -9.32 4.13
CA GLN A 56 30.37 -9.11 5.36
C GLN A 56 31.04 -10.40 5.85
N TYR A 57 30.48 -11.57 5.54
CA TYR A 57 31.04 -12.88 5.87
C TYR A 57 31.84 -13.50 4.72
N GLY A 58 32.19 -12.73 3.69
CA GLY A 58 32.95 -13.20 2.52
C GLY A 58 32.14 -14.07 1.55
N ARG A 59 30.81 -14.13 1.69
CA ARG A 59 29.93 -14.95 0.83
C ARG A 59 29.48 -14.11 -0.37
N LYS A 60 29.96 -14.45 -1.56
CA LYS A 60 29.73 -13.68 -2.80
C LYS A 60 29.14 -14.50 -3.96
N HIS A 61 28.91 -15.80 -3.76
CA HIS A 61 28.38 -16.65 -4.83
C HIS A 61 26.92 -16.31 -5.09
N GLU A 62 26.58 -16.07 -6.36
CA GLU A 62 25.19 -15.86 -6.76
C GLU A 62 24.49 -17.20 -7.05
N PRO A 63 23.20 -17.34 -6.73
CA PRO A 63 22.45 -18.53 -7.07
C PRO A 63 22.21 -18.62 -8.58
N THR A 64 22.29 -19.82 -9.15
CA THR A 64 22.11 -20.07 -10.59
C THR A 64 20.64 -20.11 -11.05
N THR A 65 19.70 -19.95 -10.13
CA THR A 65 18.26 -20.05 -10.38
C THR A 65 17.65 -18.74 -10.82
N ASN A 66 16.60 -18.83 -11.65
CA ASN A 66 15.75 -17.70 -12.02
C ASN A 66 14.52 -17.55 -11.10
N SER A 67 14.25 -18.51 -10.21
CA SER A 67 13.10 -18.46 -9.30
C SER A 67 13.29 -17.40 -8.20
N SER A 68 12.34 -16.47 -8.08
CA SER A 68 12.35 -15.43 -7.05
C SER A 68 12.34 -16.00 -5.63
N LEU A 69 11.57 -17.08 -5.41
CA LEU A 69 11.51 -17.77 -4.12
C LEU A 69 12.88 -18.41 -3.77
N GLU A 70 13.52 -19.07 -4.73
CA GLU A 70 14.82 -19.70 -4.49
C GLU A 70 15.93 -18.67 -4.29
N LYS A 71 15.91 -17.55 -5.02
CA LYS A 71 16.84 -16.43 -4.80
C LYS A 71 16.68 -15.85 -3.40
N TYR A 72 15.45 -15.62 -2.96
CA TYR A 72 15.15 -15.17 -1.59
C TYR A 72 15.65 -16.17 -0.55
N SER A 73 15.27 -17.45 -0.68
CA SER A 73 15.66 -18.55 0.19
C SER A 73 17.19 -18.66 0.31
N TYR A 74 17.90 -18.61 -0.82
CA TYR A 74 19.36 -18.65 -0.88
C TYR A 74 20.00 -17.50 -0.11
N TRP A 75 19.68 -16.25 -0.46
CA TRP A 75 20.31 -15.09 0.18
C TRP A 75 19.95 -14.97 1.66
N PHE A 76 18.71 -15.32 2.03
CA PHE A 76 18.30 -15.27 3.42
C PHE A 76 19.04 -16.32 4.28
N GLN A 77 19.26 -17.53 3.74
CA GLN A 77 20.10 -18.56 4.38
C GLN A 77 21.58 -18.15 4.43
N GLN A 78 22.10 -17.49 3.38
CA GLN A 78 23.48 -16.98 3.36
C GLN A 78 23.68 -15.82 4.35
N ALA A 79 22.68 -15.01 4.63
CA ALA A 79 22.76 -13.94 5.62
C ALA A 79 22.57 -14.49 7.04
N PHE A 80 21.60 -15.39 7.23
CA PHE A 80 21.15 -15.90 8.53
C PHE A 80 20.94 -17.41 8.47
N ALA A 81 21.99 -18.15 8.82
CA ALA A 81 22.00 -19.61 8.67
C ALA A 81 21.03 -20.33 9.62
N GLN A 82 20.79 -19.76 10.81
CA GLN A 82 19.97 -20.37 11.85
C GLN A 82 18.55 -19.80 11.88
N PRO A 83 17.50 -20.62 12.12
CA PRO A 83 16.11 -20.15 12.21
C PRO A 83 15.90 -19.00 13.19
N LYS A 84 16.55 -19.05 14.37
CA LYS A 84 16.45 -17.99 15.38
C LYS A 84 17.01 -16.65 14.91
N GLN A 85 18.04 -16.66 14.06
CA GLN A 85 18.63 -15.45 13.48
C GLN A 85 17.67 -14.83 12.46
N ARG A 86 17.06 -15.65 11.60
CA ARG A 86 16.04 -15.21 10.63
C ARG A 86 14.83 -14.60 11.33
N GLN A 87 14.31 -15.27 12.36
CA GLN A 87 13.22 -14.74 13.18
C GLN A 87 13.59 -13.42 13.86
N SER A 88 14.81 -13.30 14.40
CA SER A 88 15.28 -12.06 15.02
C SER A 88 15.40 -10.90 14.02
N TYR A 89 15.81 -11.19 12.78
CA TYR A 89 15.84 -10.22 11.70
C TYR A 89 14.42 -9.73 11.35
N LEU A 90 13.49 -10.65 11.10
CA LEU A 90 12.09 -10.30 10.79
C LEU A 90 11.43 -9.54 11.94
N ARG A 91 11.64 -9.96 13.19
CA ARG A 91 11.10 -9.24 14.36
C ARG A 91 11.58 -7.79 14.42
N LYS A 92 12.88 -7.54 14.20
CA LYS A 92 13.43 -6.17 14.15
C LYS A 92 12.83 -5.36 13.00
N LEU A 93 12.52 -6.01 11.89
CA LEU A 93 11.92 -5.36 10.73
C LEU A 93 10.45 -4.95 10.98
N ILE A 94 9.73 -5.68 11.85
CA ILE A 94 8.26 -5.62 11.99
C ILE A 94 7.78 -4.95 13.29
N GLU A 95 8.32 -5.33 14.46
CA GLU A 95 7.70 -5.13 15.79
C GLU A 95 7.32 -3.67 16.13
N ARG A 96 8.07 -2.69 15.61
CA ARG A 96 7.85 -1.25 15.88
C ARG A 96 7.41 -0.46 14.66
N LYS A 97 6.96 -1.13 13.61
CA LYS A 97 6.47 -0.48 12.40
C LYS A 97 5.00 -0.07 12.55
N PRO A 98 4.61 1.07 11.96
CA PRO A 98 3.20 1.47 11.89
C PRO A 98 2.42 0.48 11.03
N ILE A 99 1.15 0.29 11.36
CA ILE A 99 0.20 -0.49 10.54
C ILE A 99 0.05 0.24 9.21
N SER A 100 0.11 -0.50 8.10
CA SER A 100 -0.07 0.09 6.77
C SER A 100 -1.53 0.51 6.54
N PRO A 101 -1.79 1.51 5.68
CA PRO A 101 -3.16 1.90 5.36
C PRO A 101 -3.98 0.75 4.77
N ALA A 102 -3.39 -0.08 3.89
CA ALA A 102 -4.07 -1.25 3.34
C ALA A 102 -4.53 -2.25 4.42
N ASN A 103 -3.74 -2.48 5.47
CA ASN A 103 -4.16 -3.30 6.60
C ASN A 103 -5.31 -2.67 7.40
N PHE A 104 -5.32 -1.34 7.58
CA PHE A 104 -6.47 -0.65 8.17
C PHE A 104 -7.73 -0.78 7.32
N ARG A 105 -7.61 -0.63 6.00
CA ARG A 105 -8.74 -0.79 5.08
C ARG A 105 -9.28 -2.22 5.08
N LEU A 106 -8.41 -3.22 5.08
CA LEU A 106 -8.83 -4.61 5.22
C LEU A 106 -9.51 -4.86 6.56
N ALA A 107 -8.94 -4.39 7.67
CA ALA A 107 -9.56 -4.53 8.99
C ALA A 107 -10.94 -3.86 9.05
N HIS A 108 -11.10 -2.69 8.40
CA HIS A 108 -12.37 -2.00 8.26
C HIS A 108 -13.39 -2.83 7.45
N LEU A 109 -12.97 -3.44 6.34
CA LEU A 109 -13.82 -4.37 5.56
C LEU A 109 -14.28 -5.58 6.39
N LEU A 110 -13.42 -6.10 7.26
CA LEU A 110 -13.76 -7.25 8.10
C LEU A 110 -14.78 -6.90 9.20
N LEU A 111 -14.95 -5.62 9.56
CA LEU A 111 -15.94 -5.20 10.57
C LEU A 111 -17.37 -5.50 10.12
N SER A 112 -17.66 -5.32 8.83
CA SER A 112 -19.01 -5.58 8.29
C SER A 112 -19.27 -7.06 8.09
N LYS A 113 -18.21 -7.87 7.93
CA LYS A 113 -18.26 -9.30 7.58
C LYS A 113 -19.07 -9.61 6.31
N THR A 114 -19.34 -8.59 5.48
CA THR A 114 -20.17 -8.70 4.27
C THR A 114 -19.49 -9.52 3.19
N ILE A 115 -18.19 -9.27 2.99
CA ILE A 115 -17.40 -9.97 1.97
C ILE A 115 -16.84 -11.27 2.52
N SER A 116 -16.23 -11.23 3.72
CA SER A 116 -15.62 -12.38 4.38
C SER A 116 -15.31 -12.06 5.85
N SER A 117 -15.33 -13.10 6.69
CA SER A 117 -14.76 -13.11 8.05
C SER A 117 -13.38 -13.79 8.11
N LEU A 118 -12.95 -14.42 7.02
CA LEU A 118 -11.73 -15.23 6.93
C LEU A 118 -10.65 -14.54 6.08
N VAL A 119 -9.44 -14.47 6.63
CA VAL A 119 -8.22 -14.01 5.96
C VAL A 119 -7.14 -15.08 6.05
N VAL A 120 -6.54 -15.41 4.91
CA VAL A 120 -5.35 -16.24 4.80
C VAL A 120 -4.20 -15.35 4.35
N THR A 121 -3.08 -15.40 5.04
CA THR A 121 -1.91 -14.58 4.71
C THR A 121 -0.62 -15.37 4.66
N THR A 122 0.26 -14.98 3.74
CA THR A 122 1.66 -15.45 3.66
C THR A 122 2.61 -14.50 4.38
N ASN A 123 2.10 -13.42 4.98
CA ASN A 123 2.91 -12.44 5.70
C ASN A 123 3.28 -12.94 7.09
N PHE A 124 4.47 -12.54 7.54
CA PHE A 124 4.96 -12.83 8.88
C PHE A 124 4.48 -11.81 9.92
N ASP A 125 4.01 -10.63 9.51
CA ASP A 125 3.60 -9.54 10.40
C ASP A 125 2.22 -9.76 11.04
N ASP A 126 1.92 -8.98 12.07
CA ASP A 126 0.67 -9.02 12.84
C ASP A 126 -0.21 -7.77 12.60
N PHE A 127 -0.04 -7.07 11.47
CA PHE A 127 -0.69 -5.78 11.24
C PHE A 127 -2.22 -5.87 11.20
N ILE A 128 -2.77 -6.93 10.61
CA ILE A 128 -4.23 -7.17 10.58
C ILE A 128 -4.75 -7.35 12.01
N SER A 129 -4.11 -8.21 12.81
CA SER A 129 -4.47 -8.46 14.20
C SER A 129 -4.37 -7.19 15.05
N ARG A 130 -3.32 -6.39 14.87
CA ARG A 130 -3.15 -5.09 15.55
C ARG A 130 -4.24 -4.09 15.15
N ALA A 131 -4.62 -4.05 13.87
CA ALA A 131 -5.68 -3.17 13.38
C ALA A 131 -7.06 -3.57 13.94
N LEU A 132 -7.38 -4.87 13.96
CA LEU A 132 -8.63 -5.37 14.56
C LEU A 132 -8.68 -5.14 16.07
N THR A 133 -7.56 -5.34 16.77
CA THR A 133 -7.43 -5.03 18.19
C THR A 133 -7.68 -3.54 18.45
N LEU A 134 -7.15 -2.66 17.61
CA LEU A 134 -7.38 -1.22 17.71
C LEU A 134 -8.88 -0.88 17.53
N PHE A 135 -9.56 -1.57 16.62
CA PHE A 135 -11.01 -1.45 16.44
C PHE A 135 -11.84 -2.18 17.50
N GLY A 136 -11.20 -2.77 18.52
CA GLY A 136 -11.88 -3.43 19.64
C GLY A 136 -12.59 -4.72 19.23
N VAL A 137 -12.14 -5.38 18.16
CA VAL A 137 -12.82 -6.57 17.62
C VAL A 137 -12.06 -7.85 17.96
N PRO A 138 -12.72 -8.83 18.61
CA PRO A 138 -12.12 -10.13 18.87
C PRO A 138 -11.92 -10.89 17.56
N HIS A 139 -10.80 -11.60 17.46
CA HIS A 139 -10.44 -12.38 16.29
C HIS A 139 -9.60 -13.59 16.69
N ILE A 140 -9.67 -14.65 15.89
CA ILE A 140 -8.96 -15.90 16.10
C ILE A 140 -7.77 -15.93 15.15
N VAL A 141 -6.59 -16.30 15.68
CA VAL A 141 -5.35 -16.40 14.90
C VAL A 141 -4.84 -17.84 14.91
N CYS A 142 -4.52 -18.34 13.72
CA CYS A 142 -3.77 -19.56 13.50
C CYS A 142 -2.48 -19.22 12.77
N ASP A 143 -1.36 -19.25 13.49
CA ASP A 143 -0.03 -18.99 12.96
C ASP A 143 0.93 -20.18 13.13
N HIS A 144 0.39 -21.32 13.54
CA HIS A 144 1.15 -22.56 13.69
C HIS A 144 0.32 -23.77 13.25
N PRO A 145 0.90 -24.79 12.57
CA PRO A 145 0.17 -25.98 12.12
C PRO A 145 -0.59 -26.71 13.23
N LEU A 146 -0.03 -26.74 14.44
CA LEU A 146 -0.68 -27.35 15.62
C LEU A 146 -1.90 -26.58 16.13
N THR A 147 -2.16 -25.37 15.62
CA THR A 147 -3.30 -24.53 16.01
C THR A 147 -4.38 -24.45 14.92
N VAL A 148 -4.26 -25.25 13.86
CA VAL A 148 -5.20 -25.29 12.74
C VAL A 148 -6.64 -25.58 13.18
N GLU A 149 -6.82 -26.37 14.24
CA GLU A 149 -8.14 -26.70 14.79
C GLU A 149 -8.88 -25.51 15.42
N ARG A 150 -8.18 -24.39 15.67
CA ARG A 150 -8.83 -23.13 16.09
C ARG A 150 -9.66 -22.50 14.97
N ILE A 151 -9.37 -22.85 13.72
CA ILE A 151 -10.01 -22.28 12.55
C ILE A 151 -11.18 -23.17 12.17
N ASP A 152 -12.37 -22.59 12.29
CA ASP A 152 -13.59 -23.15 11.74
C ASP A 152 -14.09 -22.20 10.64
N PRO A 153 -13.87 -22.54 9.35
CA PRO A 153 -14.32 -21.73 8.24
C PRO A 153 -15.84 -21.50 8.19
N GLU A 154 -16.63 -22.19 9.00
CA GLU A 154 -18.09 -22.02 9.07
C GLU A 154 -18.52 -20.98 10.11
N LEU A 155 -17.63 -20.58 11.03
CA LEU A 155 -17.93 -19.55 12.02
C LEU A 155 -17.87 -18.14 11.41
N ASN A 156 -18.73 -17.26 11.92
CA ASN A 156 -18.77 -15.85 11.54
C ASN A 156 -17.78 -14.99 12.34
N ASP A 157 -16.98 -15.58 13.22
CA ASP A 157 -15.89 -14.89 13.90
C ASP A 157 -14.79 -14.54 12.90
N ILE A 158 -14.12 -13.41 13.14
CA ILE A 158 -13.01 -12.99 12.29
C ILE A 158 -11.82 -13.92 12.55
N GLN A 159 -11.31 -14.52 11.49
CA GLN A 159 -10.29 -15.56 11.55
C GLN A 159 -9.11 -15.21 10.63
N ILE A 160 -7.90 -15.31 11.16
CA ILE A 160 -6.66 -15.01 10.44
C ILE A 160 -5.76 -16.25 10.44
N VAL A 161 -5.32 -16.67 9.26
CA VAL A 161 -4.46 -17.85 9.06
C VAL A 161 -3.13 -17.41 8.47
N HIS A 162 -2.04 -17.53 9.22
CA HIS A 162 -0.67 -17.33 8.72
C HIS A 162 -0.09 -18.65 8.21
N VAL A 163 -0.02 -18.79 6.89
CA VAL A 163 0.41 -20.04 6.24
C VAL A 163 1.89 -20.35 6.51
N HIS A 164 2.73 -19.31 6.57
CA HIS A 164 4.16 -19.40 6.88
C HIS A 164 4.50 -19.17 8.35
N GLY A 165 3.50 -18.92 9.19
CA GLY A 165 3.66 -18.50 10.58
C GLY A 165 3.95 -17.01 10.76
N SER A 166 4.17 -16.61 12.01
CA SER A 166 4.32 -15.21 12.41
C SER A 166 5.70 -14.94 13.02
N TYR A 167 6.18 -13.70 12.93
CA TYR A 167 7.49 -13.28 13.46
C TYR A 167 7.65 -13.51 14.97
N TRP A 168 6.59 -13.82 15.70
CA TRP A 168 6.61 -14.16 17.12
C TRP A 168 7.37 -15.45 17.42
N PHE A 169 7.33 -16.41 16.50
CA PHE A 169 7.90 -17.75 16.69
C PHE A 169 9.05 -18.05 15.72
N TYR A 170 9.99 -18.90 16.15
CA TYR A 170 11.11 -19.30 15.29
C TYR A 170 10.71 -20.32 14.21
N ASP A 171 9.55 -20.96 14.32
CA ASP A 171 9.00 -21.93 13.35
C ASP A 171 8.29 -21.25 12.16
N CYS A 172 8.89 -20.16 11.68
CA CYS A 172 8.48 -19.50 10.45
C CYS A 172 9.04 -20.27 9.24
N CYS A 173 8.21 -20.52 8.23
CA CYS A 173 8.67 -21.03 6.94
C CYS A 173 9.33 -19.89 6.16
N ASN A 174 10.66 -19.76 6.28
CA ASN A 174 11.43 -18.71 5.61
C ASN A 174 12.10 -19.21 4.32
N LEU A 175 12.38 -20.51 4.22
CA LEU A 175 13.11 -21.10 3.11
C LEU A 175 12.19 -21.95 2.23
N SER A 176 12.55 -22.11 0.95
CA SER A 176 11.82 -22.95 0.00
C SER A 176 11.62 -24.39 0.51
N SER A 177 12.65 -25.01 1.09
CA SER A 177 12.55 -26.36 1.67
C SER A 177 11.65 -26.45 2.90
N GLU A 178 11.53 -25.37 3.68
CA GLU A 178 10.62 -25.29 4.83
C GLU A 178 9.17 -25.11 4.35
N ILE A 179 8.96 -24.35 3.28
CA ILE A 179 7.67 -24.14 2.61
C ILE A 179 7.19 -25.44 1.95
N GLU A 180 8.06 -26.16 1.24
CA GLU A 180 7.76 -27.47 0.63
C GLU A 180 7.30 -28.48 1.67
N ARG A 181 8.02 -28.62 2.80
CA ARG A 181 7.61 -29.52 3.89
C ARG A 181 6.23 -29.13 4.46
N ARG A 182 5.89 -27.84 4.46
CA ARG A 182 4.61 -27.32 4.94
C ARG A 182 3.47 -27.54 3.94
N SER A 183 3.77 -27.71 2.64
CA SER A 183 2.80 -27.97 1.57
C SER A 183 2.43 -29.45 1.41
N GLU A 184 3.21 -30.37 1.99
CA GLU A 184 2.96 -31.81 1.97
C GLU A 184 1.67 -32.21 2.71
N VAL A 185 0.73 -32.77 1.95
CA VAL A 185 -0.47 -33.42 2.48
C VAL A 185 -0.07 -34.77 3.07
N SER A 186 -0.32 -35.01 4.36
CA SER A 186 -0.12 -36.33 4.96
C SER A 186 -1.40 -37.13 4.95
N THR A 187 -1.26 -38.42 4.66
CA THR A 187 -2.34 -39.41 4.77
C THR A 187 -2.61 -39.85 6.22
N GLN A 188 -1.76 -39.46 7.18
CA GLN A 188 -1.82 -39.93 8.57
C GLN A 188 -2.45 -38.93 9.54
N THR A 189 -2.55 -37.64 9.20
CA THR A 189 -3.12 -36.60 10.08
C THR A 189 -3.89 -35.56 9.28
N SER A 190 -5.14 -35.28 9.69
CA SER A 190 -6.05 -34.29 9.09
C SER A 190 -5.74 -32.84 9.50
N ALA A 191 -4.90 -32.62 10.51
CA ALA A 191 -4.59 -31.32 11.10
C ALA A 191 -3.29 -30.71 10.53
N ARG A 192 -3.25 -30.42 9.23
CA ARG A 192 -2.14 -29.68 8.59
C ARG A 192 -2.66 -28.44 7.86
N MET A 193 -1.79 -27.46 7.70
CA MET A 193 -2.10 -26.19 7.00
C MET A 193 -2.60 -26.43 5.56
N ALA A 194 -1.97 -27.34 4.82
CA ALA A 194 -2.42 -27.69 3.47
C ALA A 194 -3.85 -28.24 3.45
N SER A 195 -4.21 -29.11 4.41
CA SER A 195 -5.56 -29.67 4.52
C SER A 195 -6.61 -28.65 4.93
N LEU A 196 -6.23 -27.67 5.77
CA LEU A 196 -7.09 -26.53 6.10
C LEU A 196 -7.38 -25.68 4.85
N LEU A 197 -6.36 -25.37 4.06
CA LEU A 197 -6.53 -24.61 2.82
C LEU A 197 -7.41 -25.36 1.82
N ASP A 198 -7.19 -26.66 1.64
CA ASP A 198 -8.03 -27.48 0.75
C ASP A 198 -9.50 -27.47 1.21
N ARG A 199 -9.75 -27.50 2.53
CA ARG A 199 -11.10 -27.38 3.11
C ARG A 199 -11.74 -26.02 2.81
N ILE A 200 -11.01 -24.93 3.03
CA ILE A 200 -11.49 -23.56 2.75
C ILE A 200 -11.81 -23.41 1.26
N LEU A 201 -10.86 -23.77 0.40
CA LEU A 201 -10.97 -23.67 -1.06
C LEU A 201 -12.07 -24.56 -1.64
N SER A 202 -12.50 -25.62 -0.94
CA SER A 202 -13.60 -26.48 -1.41
C SER A 202 -14.95 -25.76 -1.41
N ARG A 203 -15.16 -24.79 -0.52
CA ARG A 203 -16.45 -24.11 -0.30
C ARG A 203 -16.45 -22.63 -0.69
N ARG A 204 -15.30 -21.98 -0.68
CA ARG A 204 -15.16 -20.53 -0.91
C ARG A 204 -14.11 -20.25 -1.97
N SER A 205 -14.24 -19.12 -2.65
CA SER A 205 -13.26 -18.67 -3.63
C SER A 205 -12.36 -17.56 -3.07
N PRO A 206 -11.06 -17.55 -3.40
CA PRO A 206 -10.13 -16.56 -2.84
C PRO A 206 -10.19 -15.24 -3.62
N LEU A 207 -10.07 -14.14 -2.86
CA LEU A 207 -9.76 -12.80 -3.35
C LEU A 207 -8.29 -12.50 -3.03
N ILE A 208 -7.42 -12.57 -4.04
CA ILE A 208 -5.96 -12.55 -3.85
C ILE A 208 -5.42 -11.14 -4.08
N ILE A 209 -4.91 -10.51 -3.02
CA ILE A 209 -4.50 -9.10 -3.01
C ILE A 209 -3.09 -8.95 -2.43
N GLY A 210 -2.20 -8.26 -3.15
CA GLY A 210 -0.84 -7.98 -2.67
C GLY A 210 0.06 -9.21 -2.55
N TYR A 211 -0.30 -10.33 -3.16
CA TYR A 211 0.48 -11.57 -3.17
C TYR A 211 1.11 -11.83 -4.55
N GLY A 212 2.40 -12.15 -4.56
CA GLY A 212 3.20 -12.28 -5.78
C GLY A 212 3.17 -13.66 -6.46
N GLY A 213 2.53 -14.68 -5.87
CA GLY A 213 2.31 -15.96 -6.55
C GLY A 213 3.55 -16.80 -6.82
N TRP A 214 4.39 -17.04 -5.80
CA TRP A 214 5.58 -17.89 -6.00
C TRP A 214 5.22 -19.35 -6.33
N GLU A 215 5.67 -19.85 -7.48
CA GLU A 215 5.56 -21.28 -7.81
C GLU A 215 6.25 -22.12 -6.73
N GLY A 216 5.60 -23.21 -6.32
CA GLY A 216 6.03 -24.06 -5.20
C GLY A 216 5.58 -23.57 -3.82
N ASP A 217 4.97 -22.39 -3.70
CA ASP A 217 4.41 -21.93 -2.43
C ASP A 217 3.23 -22.79 -1.94
N VAL A 218 2.98 -22.79 -0.62
CA VAL A 218 1.88 -23.58 -0.01
C VAL A 218 0.53 -23.21 -0.63
N LEU A 219 0.26 -21.92 -0.82
CA LEU A 219 -1.00 -21.46 -1.41
C LEU A 219 -1.09 -21.81 -2.89
N MET A 220 -0.04 -21.53 -3.67
CA MET A 220 0.00 -21.83 -5.11
C MET A 220 -0.17 -23.33 -5.37
N THR A 221 0.42 -24.17 -4.53
CA THR A 221 0.25 -25.62 -4.59
C THR A 221 -1.20 -26.04 -4.29
N ALA A 222 -1.85 -25.43 -3.29
CA ALA A 222 -3.26 -25.69 -2.99
C ALA A 222 -4.21 -25.23 -4.12
N LEU A 223 -3.98 -24.04 -4.68
CA LEU A 223 -4.72 -23.52 -5.82
C LEU A 223 -4.60 -24.42 -7.05
N LYS A 224 -3.38 -24.87 -7.36
CA LYS A 224 -3.11 -25.79 -8.49
C LYS A 224 -3.82 -27.14 -8.33
N ARG A 225 -3.99 -27.63 -7.08
CA ARG A 225 -4.83 -28.80 -6.82
C ARG A 225 -6.32 -28.48 -7.01
N ARG A 226 -6.79 -27.37 -6.45
CA ARG A 226 -8.21 -26.98 -6.46
C ARG A 226 -8.75 -26.69 -7.85
N LEU A 227 -7.97 -26.02 -8.69
CA LEU A 227 -8.36 -25.60 -10.05
C LEU A 227 -8.45 -26.74 -11.06
N LYS A 228 -8.18 -27.99 -10.64
CA LYS A 228 -8.50 -29.21 -11.41
C LYS A 228 -9.99 -29.53 -11.42
N SER A 229 -10.78 -28.88 -10.57
CA SER A 229 -12.23 -29.05 -10.47
C SER A 229 -12.91 -27.68 -10.47
N PRO A 230 -14.19 -27.59 -10.88
CA PRO A 230 -14.89 -26.31 -10.91
C PRO A 230 -14.94 -25.61 -9.55
N LEU A 231 -14.74 -24.30 -9.52
CA LEU A 231 -14.91 -23.48 -8.32
C LEU A 231 -16.39 -23.13 -8.09
N PRO A 232 -16.84 -22.96 -6.83
CA PRO A 232 -18.20 -22.51 -6.52
C PRO A 232 -18.45 -21.07 -6.99
N TYR A 233 -17.44 -20.21 -6.85
CA TYR A 233 -17.43 -18.83 -7.32
C TYR A 233 -16.16 -18.55 -8.12
N ASN A 234 -16.14 -17.50 -8.92
CA ASN A 234 -14.94 -17.12 -9.65
C ASN A 234 -13.82 -16.67 -8.69
N LEU A 235 -12.58 -16.97 -9.06
CA LEU A 235 -11.37 -16.52 -8.36
C LEU A 235 -10.93 -15.19 -8.94
N TYR A 236 -10.59 -14.23 -8.07
CA TYR A 236 -10.09 -12.92 -8.48
C TYR A 236 -8.67 -12.72 -7.95
N TRP A 237 -7.75 -12.42 -8.86
CA TRP A 237 -6.37 -12.09 -8.54
C TRP A 237 -6.08 -10.64 -8.91
N PHE A 238 -5.81 -9.80 -7.92
CA PHE A 238 -5.50 -8.38 -8.11
C PHE A 238 -3.99 -8.20 -8.32
N CYS A 239 -3.59 -8.10 -9.59
CA CYS A 239 -2.20 -7.99 -10.00
C CYS A 239 -1.70 -6.55 -9.82
N HIS A 240 -0.52 -6.38 -9.23
CA HIS A 240 0.04 -5.06 -8.96
C HIS A 240 0.37 -4.31 -10.26
N THR A 241 0.92 -5.00 -11.24
CA THR A 241 1.16 -4.49 -12.59
C THR A 241 0.55 -5.43 -13.63
N LYS A 242 0.40 -4.93 -14.87
CA LYS A 242 0.02 -5.79 -16.00
C LYS A 242 1.07 -6.88 -16.28
N ASN A 243 2.35 -6.54 -16.14
CA ASN A 243 3.45 -7.49 -16.33
C ASN A 243 3.38 -8.64 -15.31
N ASP A 244 2.99 -8.38 -14.05
CA ASP A 244 2.79 -9.44 -13.05
C ASP A 244 1.71 -10.44 -13.50
N ALA A 245 0.65 -9.96 -14.15
CA ALA A 245 -0.41 -10.80 -14.69
C ALA A 245 0.08 -11.65 -15.88
N GLU A 246 0.95 -11.10 -16.73
CA GLU A 246 1.55 -11.80 -17.87
C GLU A 246 2.54 -12.89 -17.44
N LEU A 247 3.28 -12.64 -16.35
CA LEU A 247 4.22 -13.58 -15.73
C LEU A 247 3.53 -14.71 -14.94
N MET A 248 2.22 -14.65 -14.75
CA MET A 248 1.49 -15.73 -14.07
C MET A 248 1.59 -17.06 -14.83
N PRO A 249 1.56 -18.21 -14.12
CA PRO A 249 1.61 -19.51 -14.75
C PRO A 249 0.45 -19.77 -15.73
N GLU A 250 0.72 -20.50 -16.82
CA GLU A 250 -0.28 -20.79 -17.85
C GLU A 250 -1.50 -21.56 -17.32
N TRP A 251 -1.32 -22.43 -16.33
CA TRP A 251 -2.42 -23.18 -15.71
C TRP A 251 -3.43 -22.28 -14.98
N LEU A 252 -3.01 -21.06 -14.59
CA LEU A 252 -3.85 -20.06 -13.95
C LEU A 252 -4.47 -19.14 -15.01
N LYS A 253 -3.67 -18.67 -15.98
CA LYS A 253 -4.13 -17.79 -17.07
C LYS A 253 -5.16 -18.44 -18.01
N SER A 254 -5.04 -19.75 -18.23
CA SER A 254 -5.93 -20.50 -19.13
C SER A 254 -7.22 -20.97 -18.46
N ASN A 255 -7.38 -20.80 -17.14
CA ASN A 255 -8.56 -21.25 -16.43
C ASN A 255 -9.72 -20.25 -16.58
N MET A 256 -10.88 -20.72 -17.03
CA MET A 256 -12.05 -19.85 -17.29
C MET A 256 -12.70 -19.26 -16.03
N GLN A 257 -12.45 -19.83 -14.85
CA GLN A 257 -12.99 -19.35 -13.57
C GLN A 257 -12.00 -18.45 -12.81
N VAL A 258 -10.89 -18.07 -13.45
CA VAL A 258 -9.88 -17.19 -12.88
C VAL A 258 -9.88 -15.86 -13.63
N PHE A 259 -10.09 -14.78 -12.89
CA PHE A 259 -10.02 -13.41 -13.39
C PHE A 259 -8.78 -12.72 -12.82
N LEU A 260 -7.92 -12.27 -13.73
CA LEU A 260 -6.77 -11.42 -13.43
C LEU A 260 -7.19 -9.97 -13.53
N VAL A 261 -7.25 -9.29 -12.39
CA VAL A 261 -7.57 -7.87 -12.31
C VAL A 261 -6.29 -7.10 -12.50
N THR A 262 -6.24 -6.30 -13.57
CA THR A 262 -5.06 -5.51 -13.95
C THR A 262 -5.35 -4.02 -13.81
N PRO A 263 -4.31 -3.19 -13.56
CA PRO A 263 -4.46 -1.73 -13.65
C PRO A 263 -4.97 -1.30 -15.03
N PRO A 264 -5.60 -0.12 -15.14
CA PRO A 264 -6.14 0.39 -16.40
C PRO A 264 -5.05 0.43 -17.48
N LYS A 265 -5.45 0.16 -18.72
CA LYS A 265 -4.54 0.23 -19.87
C LYS A 265 -4.07 1.68 -20.01
N GLU A 266 -2.77 1.89 -20.15
CA GLU A 266 -2.30 3.13 -20.77
C GLU A 266 -2.96 3.22 -22.15
N GLU A 267 -3.76 4.25 -22.41
CA GLU A 267 -4.06 4.68 -23.78
C GLU A 267 -2.80 5.33 -24.38
N SER A 268 -1.73 4.53 -24.51
CA SER A 268 -0.51 4.90 -25.19
C SER A 268 -0.71 4.77 -26.71
N GLN A 269 -1.46 5.71 -27.31
CA GLN A 269 -1.13 6.13 -28.69
C GLN A 269 0.22 6.86 -28.74
N MET A 270 0.80 7.17 -27.57
CA MET A 270 1.93 8.06 -27.40
C MET A 270 3.20 7.32 -26.94
N ASN A 271 3.58 6.20 -27.57
CA ASN A 271 4.91 5.60 -27.35
C ASN A 271 5.49 4.83 -28.55
N GLU A 272 4.69 4.44 -29.55
CA GLU A 272 5.25 3.81 -30.75
C GLU A 272 5.98 4.79 -31.69
N ALA A 273 5.67 6.09 -31.64
CA ALA A 273 6.30 7.07 -32.53
C ALA A 273 7.73 7.44 -32.10
N PHE A 274 8.04 7.43 -30.80
CA PHE A 274 9.37 7.75 -30.27
C PHE A 274 10.30 6.53 -30.27
N LEU A 275 9.79 5.31 -30.09
CA LEU A 275 10.59 4.08 -30.11
C LEU A 275 10.84 3.52 -31.54
N LYS A 276 10.07 3.93 -32.55
CA LYS A 276 10.24 3.45 -33.94
C LYS A 276 11.22 4.26 -34.78
N LYS A 277 11.77 5.36 -34.27
CA LYS A 277 12.86 6.11 -34.91
C LYS A 277 14.05 6.22 -33.98
N ASP A 278 14.73 5.10 -33.77
CA ASP A 278 16.19 5.06 -33.61
C ASP A 278 16.67 3.61 -33.78
N ARG A 279 16.82 3.19 -35.04
CA ARG A 279 17.67 2.05 -35.39
C ARG A 279 19.07 2.56 -35.66
N VAL A 280 19.93 2.56 -34.64
CA VAL A 280 21.35 2.21 -34.72
C VAL A 280 21.70 1.64 -33.35
N GLY A 281 21.84 0.32 -33.14
CA GLY A 281 23.01 -0.40 -33.62
C GLY A 281 24.23 -0.11 -32.73
N GLY A 282 24.18 -0.48 -31.44
CA GLY A 282 25.35 -0.49 -30.56
C GLY A 282 25.13 0.19 -29.21
N ILE A 283 24.61 -0.58 -28.25
CA ILE A 283 24.96 -0.64 -26.81
C ILE A 283 24.21 -1.88 -26.31
N ARG A 284 24.75 -3.05 -26.64
CA ARG A 284 24.31 -4.35 -26.13
C ARG A 284 25.52 -5.12 -25.63
N GLU A 285 26.46 -4.43 -25.00
CA GLU A 285 27.60 -5.04 -24.35
C GLU A 285 28.15 -4.05 -23.32
N GLY A 286 28.04 -4.39 -22.05
CA GLY A 286 28.65 -3.63 -20.96
C GLY A 286 27.72 -2.77 -20.12
N LEU A 287 26.72 -3.39 -19.47
CA LEU A 287 26.13 -2.92 -18.19
C LEU A 287 25.27 -4.06 -17.62
N GLY A 288 25.94 -5.10 -17.14
CA GLY A 288 25.29 -6.14 -16.34
C GLY A 288 25.07 -5.61 -14.93
N ASN A 289 23.92 -4.99 -14.66
CA ASN A 289 23.33 -4.88 -13.33
C ASN A 289 21.90 -4.34 -13.41
N GLN A 290 20.94 -5.25 -13.38
CA GLN A 290 19.50 -4.97 -13.28
C GLN A 290 19.14 -4.32 -11.93
N LEU A 291 19.99 -4.46 -10.90
CA LEU A 291 19.82 -3.85 -9.56
C LEU A 291 19.95 -2.32 -9.55
N LEU A 292 20.71 -1.73 -10.48
CA LEU A 292 20.88 -0.27 -10.54
C LEU A 292 19.63 0.45 -11.03
N LEU A 293 18.77 -0.22 -11.82
CA LEU A 293 17.50 0.35 -12.27
C LEU A 293 16.53 0.55 -11.10
N GLU A 294 16.48 -0.37 -10.13
CA GLU A 294 15.56 -0.28 -8.99
C GLU A 294 15.95 0.82 -7.99
N GLU A 295 17.25 1.02 -7.72
CA GLU A 295 17.70 2.15 -6.87
C GLU A 295 17.55 3.52 -7.57
N LEU A 296 17.64 3.55 -8.90
CA LEU A 296 17.34 4.74 -9.73
C LEU A 296 15.84 5.04 -9.85
N LEU A 297 14.97 4.06 -9.60
CA LEU A 297 13.51 4.23 -9.55
C LEU A 297 13.07 4.75 -8.17
N VAL A 298 13.71 4.32 -7.08
CA VAL A 298 13.39 4.77 -5.70
C VAL A 298 13.80 6.21 -5.44
N SER A 299 14.87 6.69 -6.07
CA SER A 299 15.25 8.10 -5.97
C SER A 299 14.45 8.98 -6.91
N ALA A 300 13.82 8.43 -7.95
CA ALA A 300 13.15 9.24 -8.95
C ALA A 300 11.73 9.66 -8.56
N GLY A 301 11.40 10.93 -8.79
CA GLY A 301 10.04 11.30 -9.10
C GLY A 301 9.59 10.48 -10.30
N ASP A 302 8.90 9.38 -10.03
CA ASP A 302 7.68 8.87 -10.68
C ASP A 302 7.40 9.03 -12.18
N GLU A 303 8.37 9.29 -13.03
CA GLU A 303 8.16 9.55 -14.46
C GLU A 303 8.32 8.35 -15.39
N MET A 304 7.97 7.20 -14.85
CA MET A 304 7.43 6.08 -15.60
C MET A 304 6.73 5.21 -14.56
N ARG A 305 5.70 5.74 -13.88
CA ARG A 305 4.78 4.86 -13.14
C ARG A 305 4.07 4.01 -14.19
N ILE A 306 4.63 2.83 -14.45
CA ILE A 306 3.86 1.69 -14.94
C ILE A 306 2.56 1.72 -14.15
N PRO A 307 1.37 1.72 -14.78
CA PRO A 307 0.12 1.73 -14.06
C PRO A 307 0.15 0.64 -13.00
N VAL A 308 -0.02 1.04 -11.75
CA VAL A 308 0.00 0.12 -10.61
C VAL A 308 -1.38 0.06 -9.99
N LEU A 309 -1.74 -1.14 -9.55
CA LEU A 309 -2.89 -1.40 -8.71
C LEU A 309 -2.36 -1.79 -7.32
N SER A 310 -2.30 -0.83 -6.42
CA SER A 310 -1.88 -1.08 -5.04
C SER A 310 -2.97 -1.83 -4.26
N ALA A 311 -2.57 -2.59 -3.23
CA ALA A 311 -3.53 -3.25 -2.35
C ALA A 311 -4.49 -2.25 -1.67
N GLN A 312 -4.00 -1.05 -1.36
CA GLN A 312 -4.81 0.01 -0.76
C GLN A 312 -5.92 0.45 -1.72
N GLN A 313 -5.62 0.72 -2.99
CA GLN A 313 -6.62 1.09 -4.00
C GLN A 313 -7.70 0.02 -4.16
N VAL A 314 -7.32 -1.26 -4.15
CA VAL A 314 -8.27 -2.38 -4.19
C VAL A 314 -9.21 -2.33 -2.99
N PHE A 315 -8.68 -2.19 -1.76
CA PHE A 315 -9.52 -2.13 -0.56
C PHE A 315 -10.35 -0.85 -0.46
N ASP A 316 -9.84 0.28 -0.93
CA ASP A 316 -10.58 1.54 -1.02
C ASP A 316 -11.77 1.42 -1.96
N LYS A 317 -11.60 0.70 -3.08
CA LYS A 317 -12.70 0.42 -4.00
C LYS A 317 -13.77 -0.47 -3.37
N PHE A 318 -13.37 -1.52 -2.66
CA PHE A 318 -14.30 -2.33 -1.86
C PHE A 318 -15.04 -1.49 -0.81
N ASN A 319 -14.33 -0.65 -0.05
CA ASN A 319 -14.95 0.20 0.98
C ASN A 319 -16.00 1.17 0.38
N THR A 320 -15.71 1.71 -0.80
CA THR A 320 -16.62 2.63 -1.49
C THR A 320 -17.88 1.91 -1.97
N ILE A 321 -17.72 0.78 -2.67
CA ILE A 321 -18.84 0.02 -3.26
C ILE A 321 -19.73 -0.62 -2.18
N PHE A 322 -19.14 -1.16 -1.12
CA PHE A 322 -19.88 -1.78 -0.03
C PHE A 322 -20.46 -0.75 0.97
N SER A 323 -20.17 0.55 0.79
CA SER A 323 -20.72 1.65 1.59
C SER A 323 -20.60 1.44 3.10
N LEU A 324 -19.42 1.04 3.55
CA LEU A 324 -19.20 0.70 4.96
C LEU A 324 -19.31 1.92 5.88
N GLU A 325 -19.90 1.71 7.07
CA GLU A 325 -19.89 2.71 8.13
C GLU A 325 -18.46 2.91 8.66
N THR A 326 -18.13 4.13 9.05
CA THR A 326 -16.83 4.45 9.66
C THR A 326 -16.71 3.76 11.04
N PRO A 327 -15.52 3.25 11.43
CA PRO A 327 -15.34 2.57 12.71
C PRO A 327 -15.77 3.41 13.92
N GLU A 328 -16.39 2.78 14.92
CA GLU A 328 -16.91 3.43 16.14
C GLU A 328 -15.82 4.24 16.86
N LEU A 329 -14.60 3.70 16.93
CA LEU A 329 -13.40 4.38 17.45
C LEU A 329 -13.20 5.80 16.90
N THR A 330 -13.60 6.05 15.65
CA THR A 330 -13.41 7.35 15.01
C THR A 330 -14.64 8.22 14.99
N ARG A 331 -15.84 7.63 15.10
CA ARG A 331 -17.13 8.33 15.10
C ARG A 331 -17.53 8.81 16.49
N ASP A 332 -17.29 7.98 17.51
CA ASP A 332 -17.54 8.27 18.92
C ASP A 332 -16.37 7.70 19.74
N PRO A 333 -15.20 8.37 19.75
CA PRO A 333 -13.99 7.82 20.36
C PRO A 333 -14.17 7.55 21.87
N LEU A 334 -14.74 8.49 22.61
CA LEU A 334 -14.95 8.35 24.05
C LEU A 334 -16.01 7.28 24.36
N GLY A 335 -17.09 7.22 23.59
CA GLY A 335 -18.08 6.14 23.71
C GLY A 335 -17.51 4.77 23.39
N PHE A 336 -16.68 4.68 22.34
CA PHE A 336 -15.97 3.45 21.99
C PHE A 336 -15.09 2.97 23.16
N PHE A 337 -14.25 3.83 23.74
CA PHE A 337 -13.39 3.44 24.86
C PHE A 337 -14.18 3.10 26.13
N ALA A 338 -15.24 3.85 26.44
CA ALA A 338 -16.12 3.53 27.56
C ALA A 338 -16.75 2.13 27.39
N LYS A 339 -17.29 1.83 26.21
CA LYS A 339 -17.88 0.55 25.86
C LYS A 339 -16.86 -0.59 25.87
N LEU A 340 -15.66 -0.36 25.33
CA LEU A 340 -14.57 -1.35 25.33
C LEU A 340 -14.18 -1.73 26.75
N LEU A 341 -14.05 -0.75 27.65
CA LEU A 341 -13.74 -0.99 29.07
C LEU A 341 -14.86 -1.77 29.76
N LYS A 342 -16.14 -1.40 29.55
CA LYS A 342 -17.29 -2.11 30.11
C LYS A 342 -17.36 -3.56 29.65
N ASN A 343 -17.28 -3.80 28.34
CA ASN A 343 -17.38 -5.13 27.75
C ASN A 343 -16.24 -6.05 28.19
N SER A 344 -15.02 -5.50 28.36
CA SER A 344 -13.85 -6.28 28.80
C SER A 344 -13.93 -6.72 30.25
N LEU A 345 -14.76 -6.06 31.06
CA LEU A 345 -14.88 -6.29 32.50
C LEU A 345 -16.19 -6.99 32.89
N LEU A 346 -17.07 -7.29 31.92
CA LEU A 346 -18.38 -7.92 32.13
C LEU A 346 -19.18 -7.28 33.27
N PHE A 347 -19.08 -5.96 33.44
CA PHE A 347 -19.99 -5.28 34.38
C PHE A 347 -21.40 -5.48 33.84
N GLU A 348 -22.20 -6.34 34.49
CA GLU A 348 -23.63 -6.38 34.24
C GLU A 348 -24.17 -4.96 34.44
N ASP A 349 -25.10 -4.54 33.57
CA ASP A 349 -25.79 -3.25 33.72
C ASP A 349 -26.64 -3.29 35.01
N GLY A 350 -26.00 -2.99 36.14
CA GLY A 350 -26.56 -3.10 37.49
C GLY A 350 -25.60 -2.63 38.58
N PRO A 351 -26.11 -2.36 39.80
CA PRO A 351 -25.25 -2.10 40.95
C PRO A 351 -24.37 -3.32 41.23
N ALA A 352 -23.10 -3.08 41.56
CA ALA A 352 -22.16 -4.14 41.87
C ALA A 352 -22.72 -5.07 42.98
N PRO A 353 -22.52 -6.40 42.89
CA PRO A 353 -22.73 -7.27 44.03
C PRO A 353 -21.98 -6.70 45.24
N ALA A 354 -22.60 -6.69 46.42
CA ALA A 354 -22.07 -6.04 47.62
C ALA A 354 -20.66 -6.52 48.03
N ASP A 355 -20.20 -7.65 47.49
CA ASP A 355 -18.96 -8.33 47.83
C ASP A 355 -17.87 -8.25 46.72
N GLU A 356 -18.10 -7.52 45.62
CA GLU A 356 -17.14 -7.45 44.50
C GLU A 356 -16.08 -6.35 44.71
N THR A 357 -14.85 -6.74 45.04
CA THR A 357 -13.73 -5.81 45.25
C THR A 357 -13.06 -5.38 43.94
N ASP A 358 -13.33 -4.15 43.48
CA ASP A 358 -12.61 -3.52 42.36
C ASP A 358 -11.24 -2.95 42.81
N ILE A 359 -10.25 -3.84 42.96
CA ILE A 359 -8.90 -3.52 43.46
C ILE A 359 -8.18 -2.46 42.60
N TYR A 360 -8.45 -2.47 41.30
CA TYR A 360 -7.79 -1.58 40.34
C TYR A 360 -8.58 -0.28 40.08
N PHE A 361 -9.73 -0.10 40.75
CA PHE A 361 -10.62 1.05 40.59
C PHE A 361 -11.05 1.26 39.12
N LEU A 362 -11.25 0.18 38.36
CA LEU A 362 -11.60 0.25 36.94
C LEU A 362 -12.98 0.88 36.71
N ARG A 363 -13.92 0.74 37.65
CA ARG A 363 -15.22 1.43 37.59
C ARG A 363 -15.04 2.96 37.60
N SER A 364 -14.14 3.47 38.45
CA SER A 364 -13.77 4.90 38.45
C SER A 364 -13.12 5.34 37.14
N VAL A 365 -12.35 4.46 36.48
CA VAL A 365 -11.81 4.75 35.14
C VAL A 365 -12.94 4.90 34.12
N ILE A 366 -13.91 3.98 34.10
CA ILE A 366 -15.08 4.03 33.20
C ILE A 366 -15.88 5.31 33.43
N GLU A 367 -16.23 5.63 34.68
CA GLU A 367 -16.98 6.83 35.04
C GLU A 367 -16.29 8.11 34.56
N ARG A 368 -14.96 8.20 34.63
CA ARG A 368 -14.21 9.36 34.10
C ARG A 368 -14.27 9.47 32.58
N VAL A 369 -14.21 8.35 31.85
CA VAL A 369 -14.33 8.35 30.39
C VAL A 369 -15.75 8.73 29.98
N GLU A 370 -16.77 8.23 30.67
CA GLU A 370 -18.16 8.60 30.43
C GLU A 370 -18.45 10.07 30.77
N ALA A 371 -17.90 10.59 31.87
CA ALA A 371 -18.00 12.00 32.21
C ALA A 371 -17.35 12.89 31.13
N ALA A 372 -16.20 12.47 30.58
CA ALA A 372 -15.57 13.18 29.46
C ALA A 372 -16.47 13.16 28.21
N LYS A 373 -17.12 12.03 27.91
CA LYS A 373 -18.10 11.91 26.81
C LYS A 373 -19.28 12.87 26.98
N GLN A 374 -19.82 12.96 28.19
CA GLN A 374 -20.93 13.88 28.49
C GLN A 374 -20.53 15.34 28.23
N LYS A 375 -19.32 15.75 28.62
CA LYS A 375 -18.80 17.11 28.37
C LYS A 375 -18.64 17.43 26.88
N GLU A 376 -18.19 16.46 26.09
CA GLU A 376 -18.11 16.58 24.63
C GLU A 376 -19.51 16.78 24.04
N THR A 377 -20.49 15.99 24.49
CA THR A 377 -21.88 16.07 24.02
C THR A 377 -22.56 17.38 24.41
N THR A 378 -22.22 17.97 25.56
CA THR A 378 -22.75 19.27 26.00
C THR A 378 -22.16 20.47 25.25
N GLY A 379 -21.25 20.24 24.28
CA GLY A 379 -20.71 21.30 23.42
C GLY A 379 -19.60 22.14 24.06
N GLU A 380 -19.01 21.69 25.18
CA GLU A 380 -17.82 22.33 25.75
C GLU A 380 -16.57 22.14 24.87
N LEU A 381 -16.62 21.19 23.92
CA LEU A 381 -15.58 20.93 22.93
C LEU A 381 -16.07 21.38 21.54
N ARG A 382 -15.29 22.24 20.88
CA ARG A 382 -15.57 22.74 19.53
C ARG A 382 -15.39 21.59 18.52
N GLU A 383 -16.43 21.27 17.75
CA GLU A 383 -16.29 20.38 16.59
C GLU A 383 -15.25 20.95 15.63
N SER A 384 -14.26 20.13 15.26
CA SER A 384 -13.20 20.56 14.35
C SER A 384 -13.80 20.75 12.95
N PRO A 385 -13.49 21.86 12.25
CA PRO A 385 -13.96 22.10 10.89
C PRO A 385 -13.50 21.03 9.88
N LEU A 386 -12.55 20.17 10.28
CA LEU A 386 -12.00 19.10 9.46
C LEU A 386 -12.81 17.79 9.52
N GLU A 387 -13.86 17.68 10.34
CA GLU A 387 -14.53 16.39 10.56
C GLU A 387 -15.17 15.82 9.29
N GLU A 388 -15.78 16.66 8.45
CA GLU A 388 -16.33 16.24 7.15
C GLU A 388 -15.24 15.64 6.23
N ILE A 389 -14.03 16.19 6.28
CA ILE A 389 -12.89 15.69 5.51
C ILE A 389 -12.46 14.34 6.10
N ARG A 390 -12.36 14.22 7.42
CA ARG A 390 -12.01 12.95 8.07
C ARG A 390 -13.02 11.86 7.74
N ILE A 391 -14.32 12.16 7.74
CA ILE A 391 -15.37 11.22 7.35
C ILE A 391 -15.18 10.78 5.90
N ALA A 392 -14.95 11.72 4.97
CA ALA A 392 -14.72 11.42 3.56
C ALA A 392 -13.47 10.54 3.38
N MET A 393 -12.36 10.86 4.04
CA MET A 393 -11.13 10.05 4.04
C MET A 393 -11.38 8.64 4.59
N ARG A 394 -12.12 8.50 5.70
CA ARG A 394 -12.45 7.19 6.29
C ARG A 394 -13.31 6.35 5.34
N LYS A 395 -14.19 6.96 4.56
CA LYS A 395 -15.02 6.29 3.54
C LYS A 395 -14.33 6.12 2.17
N SER A 396 -13.03 6.44 2.07
CA SER A 396 -12.26 6.42 0.82
C SER A 396 -12.84 7.30 -0.29
N ARG A 397 -13.62 8.34 0.08
CA ARG A 397 -14.20 9.32 -0.82
C ARG A 397 -13.27 10.52 -0.98
N TYR A 398 -12.14 10.28 -1.63
CA TYR A 398 -11.06 11.27 -1.77
C TYR A 398 -11.49 12.53 -2.53
N ARG A 399 -12.36 12.40 -3.53
CA ARG A 399 -12.96 13.53 -4.25
C ARG A 399 -13.74 14.44 -3.29
N ASP A 400 -14.61 13.86 -2.47
CA ASP A 400 -15.42 14.60 -1.50
C ASP A 400 -14.52 15.29 -0.46
N ALA A 401 -13.45 14.62 -0.01
CA ALA A 401 -12.48 15.20 0.92
C ALA A 401 -11.85 16.49 0.37
N ILE A 402 -11.45 16.50 -0.91
CA ILE A 402 -10.92 17.71 -1.58
C ILE A 402 -12.00 18.80 -1.68
N LEU A 403 -13.21 18.43 -2.11
CA LEU A 403 -14.31 19.38 -2.25
C LEU A 403 -14.72 20.01 -0.91
N GLN A 404 -14.65 19.26 0.19
CA GLN A 404 -14.88 19.81 1.53
C GLN A 404 -13.71 20.71 1.97
N GLY A 405 -12.46 20.30 1.71
CA GLY A 405 -11.28 21.13 1.98
C GLY A 405 -11.32 22.50 1.31
N LEU A 406 -11.84 22.58 0.09
CA LEU A 406 -12.00 23.84 -0.64
C LEU A 406 -13.01 24.82 0.00
N LYS A 407 -13.92 24.33 0.85
CA LYS A 407 -14.92 25.15 1.55
C LYS A 407 -14.41 25.70 2.89
N ILE A 408 -13.30 25.19 3.40
CA ILE A 408 -12.79 25.56 4.72
C ILE A 408 -12.09 26.91 4.66
N ASP A 409 -12.46 27.80 5.57
CA ASP A 409 -11.73 29.03 5.83
C ASP A 409 -10.49 28.74 6.68
N TYR A 410 -9.35 28.55 6.02
CA TYR A 410 -8.07 28.25 6.64
C TYR A 410 -7.43 29.45 7.37
N ALA A 411 -7.98 30.66 7.24
CA ALA A 411 -7.51 31.83 8.01
C ALA A 411 -7.72 31.63 9.52
N ASN A 412 -8.74 30.86 9.92
CA ASN A 412 -9.11 30.62 11.31
C ASN A 412 -8.57 29.30 11.90
N LEU A 413 -7.83 28.51 11.11
CA LEU A 413 -7.24 27.24 11.56
C LEU A 413 -5.92 27.45 12.31
N GLU A 414 -5.69 26.58 13.29
CA GLU A 414 -4.41 26.44 13.98
C GLU A 414 -3.36 25.74 13.08
N GLY A 415 -2.06 25.91 13.37
CA GLY A 415 -1.00 25.29 12.57
C GLY A 415 -1.03 23.76 12.56
N SER A 416 -1.52 23.12 13.63
CA SER A 416 -1.79 21.67 13.68
C SER A 416 -2.89 21.26 12.70
N GLU A 417 -4.01 21.99 12.69
CA GLU A 417 -5.15 21.73 11.81
C GLU A 417 -4.79 21.96 10.33
N ILE A 418 -4.01 22.99 10.02
CA ILE A 418 -3.54 23.23 8.66
C ILE A 418 -2.66 22.06 8.19
N ARG A 419 -1.75 21.56 9.03
CA ARG A 419 -0.93 20.38 8.67
C ARG A 419 -1.77 19.13 8.47
N GLU A 420 -2.76 18.90 9.31
CA GLU A 420 -3.69 17.78 9.16
C GLU A 420 -4.46 17.89 7.82
N LEU A 421 -4.98 19.07 7.51
CA LEU A 421 -5.66 19.33 6.24
C LEU A 421 -4.72 19.11 5.05
N MET A 422 -3.49 19.60 5.10
CA MET A 422 -2.50 19.39 4.05
C MET A 422 -2.19 17.90 3.86
N ASP A 423 -1.97 17.15 4.94
CA ASP A 423 -1.71 15.71 4.88
C ASP A 423 -2.92 14.97 4.27
N ALA A 424 -4.14 15.32 4.67
CA ALA A 424 -5.37 14.70 4.15
C ALA A 424 -5.58 14.98 2.66
N ILE A 425 -5.40 16.23 2.22
CA ILE A 425 -5.56 16.61 0.81
C ILE A 425 -4.45 16.01 -0.04
N TRP A 426 -3.20 15.98 0.46
CA TRP A 426 -2.10 15.31 -0.23
C TRP A 426 -2.41 13.82 -0.46
N THR A 427 -2.86 13.12 0.58
CA THR A 427 -3.27 11.71 0.45
C THR A 427 -4.42 11.56 -0.53
N ALA A 428 -5.46 12.41 -0.46
CA ALA A 428 -6.57 12.36 -1.40
C ALA A 428 -6.11 12.54 -2.86
N CYS A 429 -5.19 13.46 -3.14
CA CYS A 429 -4.62 13.64 -4.47
C CYS A 429 -3.84 12.41 -4.96
N GLU A 430 -3.02 11.78 -4.10
CA GLU A 430 -2.23 10.60 -4.49
C GLU A 430 -3.11 9.38 -4.80
N GLU A 431 -4.26 9.25 -4.14
CA GLU A 431 -5.18 8.12 -4.33
C GLU A 431 -6.19 8.32 -5.48
N LEU A 432 -6.43 9.56 -5.91
CA LEU A 432 -7.31 9.83 -7.05
C LEU A 432 -6.65 9.50 -8.40
N GLU A 433 -7.46 9.02 -9.33
CA GLU A 433 -7.09 8.86 -10.74
C GLU A 433 -6.74 10.23 -11.37
N ASP A 434 -5.88 10.22 -12.39
CA ASP A 434 -5.34 11.45 -12.98
C ASP A 434 -6.42 12.22 -13.76
N GLU A 435 -7.42 11.52 -14.29
CA GLU A 435 -8.58 12.03 -15.02
C GLU A 435 -9.56 12.82 -14.16
N VAL A 436 -9.50 12.65 -12.83
CA VAL A 436 -10.41 13.32 -11.89
C VAL A 436 -10.03 14.80 -11.76
N PRO A 437 -10.87 15.76 -12.21
CA PRO A 437 -10.52 17.18 -12.23
C PRO A 437 -10.18 17.76 -10.84
N GLU A 438 -10.86 17.27 -9.80
CA GLU A 438 -10.64 17.68 -8.42
C GLU A 438 -9.22 17.41 -7.93
N LYS A 439 -8.49 16.47 -8.54
CA LYS A 439 -7.07 16.22 -8.21
C LYS A 439 -6.20 17.46 -8.44
N LEU A 440 -6.42 18.18 -9.55
CA LEU A 440 -5.72 19.43 -9.85
C LEU A 440 -6.10 20.54 -8.85
N LEU A 441 -7.39 20.61 -8.47
CA LEU A 441 -7.86 21.55 -7.45
C LEU A 441 -7.25 21.27 -6.07
N GLY A 442 -7.04 20.01 -5.73
CA GLY A 442 -6.37 19.60 -4.51
C GLY A 442 -4.91 20.07 -4.46
N TYR A 443 -4.17 19.96 -5.57
CA TYR A 443 -2.81 20.53 -5.64
C TYR A 443 -2.80 22.05 -5.47
N ASP A 444 -3.77 22.75 -6.06
CA ASP A 444 -3.91 24.21 -5.88
C ASP A 444 -4.24 24.59 -4.44
N LEU A 445 -5.07 23.79 -3.76
CA LEU A 445 -5.37 23.97 -2.34
C LEU A 445 -4.12 23.78 -1.47
N LEU A 446 -3.31 22.75 -1.73
CA LEU A 446 -2.07 22.49 -0.98
C LEU A 446 -1.09 23.65 -1.05
N VAL A 447 -0.90 24.24 -2.24
CA VAL A 447 -0.04 25.41 -2.44
C VAL A 447 -0.57 26.61 -1.63
N LYS A 448 -1.88 26.85 -1.65
CA LYS A 448 -2.50 27.93 -0.86
C LYS A 448 -2.32 27.72 0.65
N LEU A 449 -2.54 26.49 1.13
CA LEU A 449 -2.40 26.15 2.54
C LEU A 449 -0.98 26.35 3.04
N GLU A 450 0.04 25.94 2.27
CA GLU A 450 1.44 26.12 2.66
C GLU A 450 1.86 27.59 2.76
N ASN A 451 1.43 28.42 1.81
CA ASN A 451 1.70 29.86 1.86
C ASN A 451 1.10 30.47 3.14
N SER A 452 -0.16 30.14 3.46
CA SER A 452 -0.83 30.63 4.67
C SER A 452 -0.20 30.10 5.97
N HIS A 453 0.28 28.85 5.98
CA HIS A 453 0.93 28.25 7.16
C HIS A 453 2.29 28.89 7.43
N THR A 454 3.04 29.22 6.37
CA THR A 454 4.36 29.85 6.44
C THR A 454 4.27 31.27 7.00
N GLU A 455 3.23 32.01 6.63
CA GLU A 455 2.93 33.34 7.19
C GLU A 455 2.61 33.29 8.69
N LYS A 456 1.84 32.29 9.13
CA LYS A 456 1.41 32.14 10.54
C LYS A 456 2.51 31.61 11.48
N SER A 457 3.36 30.70 11.01
CA SER A 457 4.34 30.01 11.86
C SER A 457 5.67 30.76 12.05
N GLY A 458 5.87 31.89 11.36
CA GLY A 458 7.15 32.60 11.33
C GLY A 458 8.24 31.82 10.59
N ARG A 459 9.31 32.50 10.15
CA ARG A 459 10.44 31.98 9.32
C ARG A 459 11.27 30.83 9.95
N ASN A 460 10.80 30.18 11.02
CA ASN A 460 11.60 29.30 11.85
C ASN A 460 11.27 27.81 11.68
N MET A 461 11.00 27.34 10.46
CA MET A 461 10.86 25.90 10.22
C MET A 461 11.45 25.42 8.90
N VAL A 462 12.75 25.09 8.96
CA VAL A 462 13.58 24.38 7.97
C VAL A 462 13.19 22.88 7.85
N LYS A 463 11.93 22.50 8.14
CA LYS A 463 11.50 21.09 8.17
C LYS A 463 10.06 20.84 7.71
N THR A 464 9.39 21.81 7.11
CA THR A 464 8.10 21.52 6.47
C THR A 464 8.40 20.77 5.18
N LYS A 465 7.79 19.59 4.99
CA LYS A 465 7.74 18.92 3.69
C LYS A 465 7.34 20.00 2.68
N ASN A 466 8.16 20.24 1.68
CA ASN A 466 7.92 21.27 0.66
C ASN A 466 6.74 20.82 -0.22
N TYR A 467 5.54 20.99 0.31
CA TYR A 467 4.30 20.58 -0.34
C TYR A 467 4.05 21.45 -1.56
N ALA A 468 4.51 22.70 -1.59
CA ALA A 468 4.25 23.66 -2.62
C ALA A 468 4.97 23.25 -3.90
N THR A 469 6.30 23.08 -3.86
CA THR A 469 7.02 22.65 -5.06
C THR A 469 6.63 21.23 -5.45
N LYS A 470 6.44 20.34 -4.47
CA LYS A 470 6.09 18.94 -4.77
C LYS A 470 4.69 18.85 -5.39
N SER A 471 3.71 19.56 -4.87
CA SER A 471 2.35 19.63 -5.42
C SER A 471 2.33 20.30 -6.78
N LEU A 472 3.13 21.35 -7.03
CA LEU A 472 3.25 21.96 -8.35
C LEU A 472 3.88 21.00 -9.36
N VAL A 473 4.97 20.31 -9.01
CA VAL A 473 5.57 19.27 -9.88
C VAL A 473 4.54 18.17 -10.18
N ARG A 474 3.83 17.67 -9.17
CA ARG A 474 2.76 16.67 -9.36
C ARG A 474 1.63 17.19 -10.22
N LYS A 475 1.20 18.43 -10.04
CA LYS A 475 0.19 19.08 -10.87
C LYS A 475 0.63 19.12 -12.33
N GLY A 476 1.88 19.51 -12.59
CA GLY A 476 2.47 19.51 -13.92
C GLY A 476 2.43 18.11 -14.56
N VAL A 477 2.89 17.08 -13.85
CA VAL A 477 2.85 15.69 -14.34
C VAL A 477 1.42 15.20 -14.60
N THR A 478 0.46 15.52 -13.74
CA THR A 478 -0.96 15.18 -13.99
C THR A 478 -1.47 15.91 -15.23
N LEU A 479 -1.11 17.18 -15.46
CA LEU A 479 -1.48 17.90 -16.68
C LEU A 479 -0.87 17.29 -17.95
N GLU A 480 0.39 16.82 -17.90
CA GLU A 480 1.02 16.12 -19.03
C GLU A 480 0.24 14.86 -19.41
N LYS A 481 -0.19 14.06 -18.41
CA LYS A 481 -1.01 12.86 -18.63
C LYS A 481 -2.39 13.16 -19.21
N LEU A 482 -2.95 14.33 -18.89
CA LEU A 482 -4.19 14.85 -19.47
C LEU A 482 -3.98 15.51 -20.85
N ASN A 483 -2.80 15.39 -21.45
CA ASN A 483 -2.41 16.03 -22.71
C ASN A 483 -2.52 17.57 -22.69
N ARG A 484 -2.34 18.21 -21.53
CA ARG A 484 -2.37 19.67 -21.33
C ARG A 484 -0.95 20.22 -21.17
N GLN A 485 -0.11 20.02 -22.20
CA GLN A 485 1.33 20.25 -22.14
C GLN A 485 1.70 21.72 -21.87
N GLU A 486 1.01 22.67 -22.49
CA GLU A 486 1.26 24.11 -22.30
C GLU A 486 1.02 24.54 -20.85
N GLU A 487 -0.03 24.01 -20.23
CA GLU A 487 -0.32 24.28 -18.81
C GLU A 487 0.70 23.62 -17.89
N ALA A 488 1.13 22.39 -18.22
CA ALA A 488 2.20 21.71 -17.49
C ALA A 488 3.51 22.53 -17.53
N ILE A 489 3.91 23.00 -18.71
CA ILE A 489 5.09 23.86 -18.91
C ILE A 489 4.99 25.14 -18.06
N ALA A 490 3.81 25.77 -18.03
CA ALA A 490 3.58 26.95 -17.21
C ALA A 490 3.74 26.66 -15.71
N VAL A 491 3.20 25.53 -15.23
CA VAL A 491 3.34 25.10 -13.83
C VAL A 491 4.79 24.77 -13.47
N PHE A 492 5.52 24.05 -14.32
CA PHE A 492 6.95 23.80 -14.11
C PHE A 492 7.75 25.11 -14.09
N GLY A 493 7.40 26.08 -14.94
CA GLY A 493 7.97 27.42 -14.92
C GLY A 493 7.77 28.16 -13.59
N GLN A 494 6.62 27.98 -12.93
CA GLN A 494 6.37 28.55 -11.59
C GLN A 494 7.32 27.97 -10.54
N VAL A 495 7.58 26.65 -10.57
CA VAL A 495 8.52 26.00 -9.65
C VAL A 495 9.94 26.51 -9.89
N ILE A 496 10.37 26.61 -11.15
CA ILE A 496 11.72 27.04 -11.51
C ILE A 496 11.95 28.50 -11.09
N SER A 497 11.00 29.39 -11.37
CA SER A 497 11.11 30.82 -11.04
C SER A 497 11.00 31.10 -9.54
N GLY A 498 10.10 30.41 -8.83
CA GLY A 498 9.85 30.65 -7.41
C GLY A 498 10.93 30.13 -6.47
N TRP A 499 11.68 29.09 -6.88
CA TRP A 499 12.64 28.38 -6.02
C TRP A 499 14.02 28.20 -6.65
N ASN A 500 14.37 29.06 -7.62
CA ASN A 500 15.62 28.99 -8.37
C ASN A 500 16.88 28.91 -7.50
N ASP A 501 16.90 29.71 -6.43
CA ASP A 501 18.06 29.92 -5.56
C ASP A 501 17.92 29.23 -4.20
N ALA A 502 16.99 28.27 -4.08
CA ALA A 502 16.76 27.57 -2.82
C ALA A 502 17.99 26.74 -2.41
N ALA A 503 18.50 26.96 -1.19
CA ALA A 503 19.65 26.21 -0.67
C ALA A 503 19.29 24.79 -0.20
N GLU A 504 18.01 24.53 0.00
CA GLU A 504 17.51 23.31 0.62
C GLU A 504 17.55 22.12 -0.37
N PRO A 505 18.22 21.00 -0.02
CA PRO A 505 18.37 19.87 -0.94
C PRO A 505 17.05 19.31 -1.48
N GLY A 506 16.02 19.25 -0.63
CA GLY A 506 14.69 18.77 -1.03
C GLY A 506 14.00 19.67 -2.05
N VAL A 507 14.14 20.99 -1.92
CA VAL A 507 13.60 21.97 -2.89
C VAL A 507 14.36 21.87 -4.21
N ARG A 508 15.70 21.83 -4.16
CA ARG A 508 16.55 21.72 -5.34
C ARG A 508 16.25 20.47 -6.16
N GLU A 509 15.99 19.35 -5.49
CA GLU A 509 15.54 18.14 -6.17
C GLU A 509 14.21 18.35 -6.91
N GLN A 510 13.23 19.05 -6.32
CA GLN A 510 11.96 19.36 -6.99
C GLN A 510 12.13 20.34 -8.17
N VAL A 511 13.05 21.30 -8.06
CA VAL A 511 13.39 22.20 -9.18
C VAL A 511 14.04 21.42 -10.33
N ALA A 512 14.92 20.48 -10.04
CA ALA A 512 15.50 19.59 -11.04
C ALA A 512 14.42 18.74 -11.74
N TRP A 513 13.46 18.20 -10.99
CA TRP A 513 12.28 17.53 -11.55
C TRP A 513 11.49 18.47 -12.46
N ALA A 514 11.13 19.67 -12.01
CA ALA A 514 10.39 20.61 -12.83
C ALA A 514 11.10 20.94 -14.17
N LEU A 515 12.43 21.12 -14.16
CA LEU A 515 13.22 21.36 -15.38
C LEU A 515 13.19 20.16 -16.33
N TYR A 516 13.40 18.95 -15.79
CA TYR A 516 13.38 17.73 -16.59
C TYR A 516 12.01 17.54 -17.26
N ASN A 517 10.92 17.65 -16.50
CA ASN A 517 9.56 17.43 -17.00
C ASN A 517 9.15 18.51 -17.98
N LYS A 518 9.56 19.76 -17.75
CA LYS A 518 9.40 20.83 -18.73
C LYS A 518 10.06 20.46 -20.06
N GLY A 519 11.25 19.88 -20.03
CA GLY A 519 11.92 19.34 -21.22
C GLY A 519 11.11 18.25 -21.91
N VAL A 520 10.51 17.32 -21.15
CA VAL A 520 9.62 16.27 -21.67
C VAL A 520 8.40 16.88 -22.36
N ALA A 521 7.64 17.74 -21.67
CA ALA A 521 6.46 18.42 -22.22
C ALA A 521 6.78 19.23 -23.48
N LEU A 522 7.91 19.97 -23.49
CA LEU A 522 8.38 20.70 -24.67
C LEU A 522 8.72 19.76 -25.83
N GLY A 523 9.30 18.60 -25.54
CA GLY A 523 9.58 17.55 -26.52
C GLY A 523 8.30 17.01 -27.17
N VAL A 524 7.25 16.78 -26.38
CA VAL A 524 5.91 16.36 -26.89
C VAL A 524 5.32 17.40 -27.85
N LEU A 525 5.55 18.70 -27.58
CA LEU A 525 5.16 19.79 -28.47
C LEU A 525 6.11 20.03 -29.65
N ASN A 526 7.10 19.17 -29.87
CA ASN A 526 8.18 19.31 -30.87
C ASN A 526 9.02 20.60 -30.74
N ARG A 527 9.08 21.19 -29.55
CA ARG A 527 9.90 22.37 -29.23
C ARG A 527 11.30 21.95 -28.77
N HIS A 528 11.99 21.20 -29.63
CA HIS A 528 13.22 20.48 -29.26
C HIS A 528 14.36 21.39 -28.78
N ALA A 529 14.51 22.59 -29.35
CA ALA A 529 15.54 23.53 -28.92
C ALA A 529 15.33 24.01 -27.47
N GLU A 530 14.08 24.26 -27.09
CA GLU A 530 13.73 24.67 -25.73
C GLU A 530 13.80 23.49 -24.75
N ALA A 531 13.43 22.28 -25.22
CA ALA A 531 13.58 21.05 -24.44
C ALA A 531 15.05 20.78 -24.11
N LEU A 532 15.95 20.92 -25.09
CA LEU A 532 17.39 20.77 -24.90
C LEU A 532 17.92 21.80 -23.91
N GLY A 533 17.53 23.06 -24.03
CA GLY A 533 17.92 24.11 -23.07
C GLY A 533 17.50 23.78 -21.63
N ALA A 534 16.32 23.19 -21.43
CA ALA A 534 15.88 22.74 -20.11
C ALA A 534 16.73 21.59 -19.55
N TYR A 535 17.14 20.63 -20.39
CA TYR A 535 18.03 19.54 -19.97
C TYR A 535 19.47 20.00 -19.70
N GLU A 536 20.00 20.88 -20.54
CA GLU A 536 21.31 21.51 -20.34
C GLU A 536 21.35 22.24 -19.00
N GLU A 537 20.26 22.91 -18.63
CA GLU A 537 20.12 23.59 -17.35
C GLU A 537 20.14 22.63 -16.15
N VAL A 538 19.50 21.45 -16.26
CA VAL A 538 19.60 20.40 -15.23
C VAL A 538 21.06 19.95 -15.07
N VAL A 539 21.75 19.68 -16.18
CA VAL A 539 23.13 19.21 -16.18
C VAL A 539 24.08 20.28 -15.65
N ALA A 540 23.92 21.54 -16.05
CA ALA A 540 24.76 22.64 -15.61
C ALA A 540 24.63 22.88 -14.09
N ARG A 541 23.42 22.74 -13.53
CA ARG A 541 23.16 23.01 -12.11
C ARG A 541 23.45 21.82 -11.20
N TYR A 542 23.21 20.60 -11.68
CA TYR A 542 23.19 19.40 -10.85
C TYR A 542 24.10 18.27 -11.36
N GLY A 543 24.79 18.45 -12.49
CA GLY A 543 25.65 17.45 -13.10
C GLY A 543 27.01 17.26 -12.42
N ASP A 544 27.44 18.21 -11.58
CA ASP A 544 28.74 18.13 -10.91
C ASP A 544 28.69 17.26 -9.64
N ALA A 545 29.64 16.34 -9.50
CA ALA A 545 29.60 15.21 -8.56
C ALA A 545 29.75 15.58 -7.06
N ALA A 546 29.85 16.87 -6.73
CA ALA A 546 29.88 17.36 -5.35
C ALA A 546 28.58 17.01 -4.60
N GLU A 547 27.45 16.84 -5.31
CA GLU A 547 26.20 16.28 -4.78
C GLU A 547 25.99 14.84 -5.25
N ARG A 548 26.78 13.90 -4.68
CA ARG A 548 26.83 12.47 -5.10
C ARG A 548 25.47 11.77 -5.28
N ARG A 549 24.37 12.26 -4.70
CA ARG A 549 23.03 11.67 -4.78
C ARG A 549 22.17 12.23 -5.94
N CYS A 550 22.34 13.50 -6.32
CA CYS A 550 21.59 14.09 -7.44
C CYS A 550 22.34 13.95 -8.76
N GLY A 551 23.65 14.22 -8.81
CA GLY A 551 24.40 14.24 -10.08
C GLY A 551 24.47 12.90 -10.79
N SER A 552 24.68 11.80 -10.06
CA SER A 552 24.69 10.43 -10.62
C SER A 552 23.34 10.01 -11.21
N LYS A 553 22.25 10.45 -10.58
CA LYS A 553 20.87 10.13 -10.94
C LYS A 553 20.43 10.84 -12.23
N TRP A 554 20.76 12.12 -12.38
CA TRP A 554 20.37 12.91 -13.54
C TRP A 554 21.27 12.65 -14.76
N HIS A 555 22.58 12.47 -14.55
CA HIS A 555 23.52 12.12 -15.62
C HIS A 555 23.16 10.78 -16.28
N GLY A 556 22.84 9.75 -15.49
CA GLY A 556 22.39 8.46 -16.02
C GLY A 556 21.05 8.51 -16.78
N ARG A 557 20.14 9.42 -16.41
CA ARG A 557 18.82 9.57 -17.06
C ARG A 557 18.89 10.32 -18.39
N CYS A 558 19.71 11.36 -18.49
CA CYS A 558 19.94 12.07 -19.75
C CYS A 558 20.60 11.15 -20.80
N MET A 559 21.58 10.34 -20.36
CA MET A 559 22.23 9.31 -21.20
C MET A 559 21.25 8.21 -21.65
N ALA A 560 20.41 7.69 -20.74
CA ALA A 560 19.48 6.59 -21.05
C ALA A 560 18.42 6.94 -22.12
N LYS A 561 18.13 8.23 -22.32
CA LYS A 561 17.21 8.70 -23.36
C LYS A 561 17.94 9.31 -24.59
N GLY A 562 19.27 9.21 -24.68
CA GLY A 562 20.05 9.60 -25.86
C GLY A 562 20.22 11.11 -26.08
N TRP A 563 20.12 11.92 -25.02
CA TRP A 563 20.22 13.40 -25.11
C TRP A 563 21.63 13.93 -24.79
N LEU A 564 22.54 13.04 -24.39
CA LEU A 564 23.99 13.21 -24.23
C LEU A 564 24.65 12.08 -25.03
#